data_AF-A0A5B8CUL2-F1
#
_entry.id   AF-A0A5B8CUL2-F1
#
_cell.length_a   1.000
_cell.length_b   1.000
_cell.length_c   1.000
_cell.angle_alpha   90.00
_cell.angle_beta   90.00
_cell.angle_gamma   90.00
#
_symmetry.space_group_name_H-M   'P 1'
#
loop_
_entity.id
_entity.type
_entity.pdbx_description
1 polymer ?
#
loop_
_entity_poly.entity_id
_entity_poly.type
_entity_poly.pdbx_seq_one_letter_code
_entity_poly.pdbx_strand_id
1 'polypeptide(L)'
;MKSVSILFAMLLALSGCSVNMVKLGVYKNKAQLIGPDGTVYMGNILINDISNDGDIEFEASPYGPLTGKWTATSAVPPVVRAPAADPQAAADAVLRKAYSGKSFLLANSKAVLNCDFKVNIEGDGILGSVFVIGDGLCTDDQKRSIPIQFFKS
;
A
#
# COMPACT_ATOMS: atom_id res chain seq x y z
N MET A 1 1.51 24.89 54.83
CA MET A 1 0.48 24.45 53.87
C MET A 1 1.01 24.76 52.47
N LYS A 2 1.52 23.74 51.77
CA LYS A 2 2.19 23.87 50.47
C LYS A 2 1.68 22.75 49.56
N SER A 3 1.69 23.03 48.26
CA SER A 3 1.62 22.08 47.13
C SER A 3 0.25 21.84 46.53
N VAL A 4 -0.24 22.85 45.81
CA VAL A 4 -1.00 22.66 44.57
C VAL A 4 0.01 22.23 43.51
N SER A 5 0.06 20.94 43.19
CA SER A 5 0.81 20.38 42.05
C SER A 5 -0.21 19.54 41.29
N ILE A 6 -0.76 20.04 40.18
CA ILE A 6 -0.20 19.84 38.84
C ILE A 6 0.19 18.37 38.67
N LEU A 7 -0.70 17.58 38.07
CA LEU A 7 -0.36 16.71 36.94
C LEU A 7 -1.65 16.15 36.32
N PHE A 8 -2.49 17.06 35.85
CA PHE A 8 -3.53 16.80 34.86
C PHE A 8 -2.86 16.72 33.48
N ALA A 9 -1.97 15.75 33.28
CA ALA A 9 -1.22 15.60 32.01
C ALA A 9 -0.50 14.24 31.95
N MET A 10 -1.25 13.14 32.02
CA MET A 10 -0.76 11.82 31.58
C MET A 10 -1.59 11.32 30.39
N LEU A 11 -1.82 12.24 29.45
CA LEU A 11 -2.53 12.02 28.18
C LEU A 11 -1.67 12.53 27.00
N LEU A 12 -0.34 12.52 27.18
CA LEU A 12 0.60 12.84 26.12
C LEU A 12 1.37 11.59 25.73
N ALA A 13 1.31 11.32 24.43
CA ALA A 13 2.21 10.45 23.67
C ALA A 13 1.87 8.96 23.56
N LEU A 14 0.59 8.61 23.36
CA LEU A 14 0.34 7.68 22.25
C LEU A 14 0.55 8.51 20.99
N SER A 15 1.79 8.53 20.52
CA SER A 15 2.10 8.86 19.13
C SER A 15 1.16 8.01 18.29
N GLY A 16 0.06 8.60 17.83
CA GLY A 16 -0.78 7.99 16.83
C GLY A 16 0.11 7.80 15.62
N CYS A 17 0.72 6.62 15.51
CA CYS A 17 1.11 6.07 14.23
C CYS A 17 -0.12 6.27 13.37
N SER A 18 -0.08 7.21 12.44
CA SER A 18 -1.24 7.56 11.63
C SER A 18 -1.68 6.28 10.94
N VAL A 19 -2.74 5.67 11.45
CA VAL A 19 -3.26 4.44 10.88
C VAL A 19 -3.75 4.83 9.50
N ASN A 20 -3.20 4.22 8.47
CA ASN A 20 -3.58 4.54 7.11
C ASN A 20 -4.94 3.93 6.71
N MET A 21 -5.69 3.42 7.67
CA MET A 21 -7.03 2.87 7.52
C MET A 21 -8.04 4.00 7.31
N VAL A 22 -8.75 3.94 6.18
CA VAL A 22 -9.82 4.90 5.82
C VAL A 22 -11.17 4.41 6.33
N LYS A 23 -11.39 3.10 6.27
CA LYS A 23 -12.52 2.37 6.88
C LYS A 23 -12.04 0.95 7.19
N LEU A 24 -12.77 0.21 8.00
CA LEU A 24 -12.39 -1.16 8.36
C LEU A 24 -12.08 -2.00 7.10
N GLY A 25 -10.88 -2.56 7.05
CA GLY A 25 -10.38 -3.36 5.93
C GLY A 25 -9.94 -2.56 4.69
N VAL A 26 -10.00 -1.22 4.71
CA VAL A 26 -9.57 -0.39 3.58
C VAL A 26 -8.52 0.64 3.97
N TYR A 27 -7.40 0.61 3.26
CA TYR A 27 -6.17 1.31 3.63
C TYR A 27 -5.64 2.16 2.48
N LYS A 28 -5.25 3.40 2.79
CA LYS A 28 -4.64 4.33 1.85
C LYS A 28 -3.12 4.17 1.84
N ASN A 29 -2.58 3.92 0.65
CA ASN A 29 -1.17 3.69 0.39
C ASN A 29 -0.67 4.66 -0.68
N LYS A 30 0.66 4.71 -0.86
CA LYS A 30 1.32 5.52 -1.88
C LYS A 30 1.94 4.64 -2.94
N ALA A 31 1.94 5.14 -4.17
CA ALA A 31 2.73 4.60 -5.25
C ALA A 31 3.37 5.73 -6.06
N GLN A 32 4.44 5.41 -6.76
CA GLN A 32 5.08 6.31 -7.70
C GLN A 32 5.16 5.69 -9.08
N LEU A 33 4.91 6.50 -10.10
CA LEU A 33 5.12 6.18 -11.50
C LEU A 33 6.34 6.95 -11.98
N ILE A 34 7.28 6.28 -12.65
CA ILE A 34 8.49 6.92 -13.18
C ILE A 34 8.30 7.13 -14.67
N GLY A 35 8.16 8.39 -15.08
CA GLY A 35 7.94 8.76 -16.48
C GLY A 35 9.11 8.37 -17.39
N PRO A 36 8.90 8.37 -18.72
CA PRO A 36 9.98 8.11 -19.69
C PRO A 36 11.16 9.07 -19.60
N ASP A 37 10.90 10.28 -19.08
CA ASP A 37 11.85 11.36 -18.83
C ASP A 37 12.55 11.25 -17.47
N GLY A 38 12.21 10.23 -16.66
CA GLY A 38 12.70 10.06 -15.29
C GLY A 38 11.93 10.87 -14.25
N THR A 39 10.92 11.66 -14.63
CA THR A 39 10.10 12.43 -13.68
C THR A 39 9.27 11.47 -12.82
N VAL A 40 9.22 11.72 -11.51
CA VAL A 40 8.46 10.90 -10.54
C VAL A 40 7.08 11.50 -10.32
N TYR A 41 6.05 10.71 -10.57
CA TYR A 41 4.65 11.09 -10.40
C TYR A 41 4.05 10.35 -9.21
N MET A 42 3.52 11.10 -8.26
CA MET A 42 2.98 10.55 -7.02
C MET A 42 1.50 10.18 -7.14
N GLY A 43 1.17 8.99 -6.67
CA GLY A 43 -0.17 8.44 -6.69
C GLY A 43 -0.60 7.92 -5.32
N ASN A 44 -1.91 7.70 -5.20
CA ASN A 44 -2.52 7.05 -4.06
C ASN A 44 -3.09 5.70 -4.49
N ILE A 45 -3.18 4.79 -3.54
CA ILE A 45 -3.86 3.52 -3.70
C ILE A 45 -4.79 3.32 -2.51
N LEU A 46 -6.02 2.94 -2.78
CA LEU A 46 -6.94 2.44 -1.77
C LEU A 46 -7.02 0.93 -1.96
N ILE A 47 -6.52 0.16 -0.99
CA ILE A 47 -6.65 -1.30 -1.02
C ILE A 47 -7.67 -1.76 -0.01
N ASN A 48 -8.44 -2.79 -0.37
CA ASN A 48 -9.20 -3.61 0.54
C ASN A 48 -8.40 -4.88 0.82
N ASP A 49 -7.94 -5.06 2.06
CA ASP A 49 -7.08 -6.19 2.44
C ASP A 49 -7.86 -7.52 2.57
N ILE A 50 -9.19 -7.45 2.66
CA ILE A 50 -10.09 -8.61 2.69
C ILE A 50 -10.27 -9.16 1.28
N SER A 51 -10.61 -8.31 0.31
CA SER A 51 -10.83 -8.72 -1.10
C SER A 51 -9.56 -8.69 -1.96
N ASN A 52 -8.47 -8.11 -1.48
CA ASN A 52 -7.21 -7.90 -2.24
C ASN A 52 -7.43 -7.13 -3.55
N ASP A 53 -8.35 -6.17 -3.55
CA ASP A 53 -8.65 -5.27 -4.65
C ASP A 53 -8.68 -3.81 -4.19
N GLY A 54 -8.86 -2.88 -5.12
CA GLY A 54 -8.72 -1.48 -4.82
C GLY A 54 -8.79 -0.55 -6.00
N ASP A 55 -8.43 0.69 -5.72
CA ASP A 55 -8.32 1.79 -6.66
C ASP A 55 -6.91 2.37 -6.62
N ILE A 56 -6.38 2.78 -7.76
CA ILE A 56 -5.12 3.48 -7.91
C ILE A 56 -5.32 4.76 -8.71
N GLU A 57 -4.73 5.85 -8.27
CA GLU A 57 -4.88 7.16 -8.87
C GLU A 57 -3.54 7.92 -8.90
N PHE A 58 -3.33 8.69 -9.97
CA PHE A 58 -2.27 9.68 -10.09
C PHE A 58 -2.89 10.98 -10.59
N GLU A 59 -2.79 12.06 -9.82
CA GLU A 59 -3.37 13.36 -10.21
C GLU A 59 -2.62 13.99 -11.39
N ALA A 60 -1.33 13.65 -11.56
CA ALA A 60 -0.50 14.07 -12.67
C ALA A 60 0.31 12.89 -13.21
N SER A 61 0.49 12.84 -14.54
CA SER A 61 1.37 11.91 -15.24
C SER A 61 1.68 12.46 -16.64
N PRO A 62 2.62 11.86 -17.41
CA PRO A 62 2.86 12.21 -18.80
C PRO A 62 1.64 12.03 -19.72
N TYR A 63 0.63 11.29 -19.25
CA TYR A 63 -0.61 10.99 -19.97
C TYR A 63 -1.82 11.82 -19.45
N GLY A 64 -1.59 12.73 -18.50
CA GLY A 64 -2.65 13.41 -17.72
C GLY A 64 -3.01 12.65 -16.44
N PRO A 65 -4.11 13.04 -15.75
CA PRO A 65 -4.59 12.30 -14.58
C PRO A 65 -4.92 10.86 -14.93
N LEU A 66 -4.49 9.92 -14.07
CA LEU A 66 -4.70 8.50 -14.23
C LEU A 66 -5.57 7.94 -13.11
N THR A 67 -6.48 7.04 -13.47
CA THR A 67 -7.26 6.25 -12.51
C THR A 67 -7.33 4.82 -12.98
N GLY A 68 -7.39 3.86 -12.06
CA GLY A 68 -7.46 2.45 -12.41
C GLY A 68 -7.90 1.58 -11.26
N LYS A 69 -8.33 0.36 -11.59
CA LYS A 69 -8.54 -0.67 -10.59
C LYS A 69 -7.23 -1.35 -10.25
N TRP A 70 -7.04 -1.61 -8.97
CA TRP A 70 -5.92 -2.36 -8.44
C TRP A 70 -6.43 -3.73 -8.02
N THR A 71 -5.79 -4.81 -8.47
CA THR A 71 -6.17 -6.18 -8.09
C THR A 71 -4.91 -6.99 -7.82
N ALA A 72 -4.95 -7.82 -6.78
CA ALA A 72 -3.82 -8.65 -6.39
C ALA A 72 -4.28 -10.06 -6.05
N THR A 73 -3.54 -11.05 -6.53
CA THR A 73 -3.73 -12.46 -6.19
C THR A 73 -2.53 -12.93 -5.38
N SER A 74 -2.78 -13.67 -4.30
CA SER A 74 -1.71 -14.19 -3.46
C SER A 74 -0.79 -15.09 -4.28
N ALA A 75 0.51 -14.83 -4.25
CA ALA A 75 1.52 -15.57 -4.99
C ALA A 75 2.01 -16.82 -4.24
N VAL A 76 1.51 -17.06 -3.03
CA VAL A 76 1.93 -18.13 -2.13
C VAL A 76 0.73 -19.01 -1.81
N PRO A 77 0.75 -20.33 -2.09
CA PRO A 77 -0.20 -21.26 -1.49
C PRO A 77 -0.16 -21.10 0.02
N PRO A 78 -1.28 -21.12 0.77
CA PRO A 78 -1.25 -20.97 2.22
C PRO A 78 -0.34 -22.03 2.84
N VAL A 79 0.89 -21.65 3.20
CA VAL A 79 1.80 -22.52 3.94
C VAL A 79 1.37 -22.42 5.39
N VAL A 80 0.66 -23.44 5.86
CA VAL A 80 0.46 -23.67 7.31
C VAL A 80 1.83 -24.00 7.87
N ARG A 81 2.62 -22.98 8.24
CA ARG A 81 3.82 -23.21 9.05
C ARG A 81 3.35 -23.68 10.42
N ALA A 82 3.85 -24.84 10.85
CA ALA A 82 3.74 -25.27 12.24
C ALA A 82 4.20 -24.12 13.15
N PRO A 83 3.52 -23.88 14.28
CA PRO A 83 3.83 -22.75 15.15
C PRO A 83 5.30 -22.81 15.54
N ALA A 84 6.01 -21.70 15.35
CA ALA A 84 7.37 -21.57 15.84
C ALA A 84 7.40 -21.88 17.33
N ALA A 85 8.41 -22.61 17.80
CA ALA A 85 8.60 -22.97 19.20
C ALA A 85 8.86 -21.75 20.12
N ASP A 86 8.92 -20.55 19.54
CA ASP A 86 9.15 -19.29 20.22
C ASP A 86 7.91 -18.37 20.09
N PRO A 87 7.14 -18.16 21.17
CA PRO A 87 5.98 -17.27 21.20
C PRO A 87 6.32 -15.81 20.85
N GLN A 88 7.58 -15.39 21.04
CA GLN A 88 8.01 -14.02 20.80
C GLN A 88 8.20 -13.75 19.29
N ALA A 89 8.69 -14.73 18.53
CA ALA A 89 8.84 -14.65 17.08
C ALA A 89 7.50 -14.68 16.32
N ALA A 90 6.43 -15.18 16.96
CA ALA A 90 5.08 -15.19 16.41
C ALA A 90 4.35 -13.85 16.63
N ALA A 91 4.73 -13.07 17.65
CA ALA A 91 4.12 -11.77 17.97
C ALA A 91 4.67 -10.63 17.09
N ASP A 92 5.93 -10.69 16.69
CA ASP A 92 6.58 -9.71 15.79
C ASP A 92 6.52 -10.09 14.30
N ALA A 93 5.77 -11.14 13.96
CA ALA A 93 5.54 -11.51 12.58
C ALA A 93 4.59 -10.49 11.92
N VAL A 94 5.16 -9.36 11.48
CA VAL A 94 4.54 -8.50 10.47
C VAL A 94 3.98 -9.44 9.40
N LEU A 95 2.66 -9.45 9.25
CA LEU A 95 1.98 -10.40 8.37
C LEU A 95 2.30 -10.01 6.93
N ARG A 96 3.45 -10.48 6.43
CA ARG A 96 3.93 -10.20 5.09
C ARG A 96 3.43 -11.27 4.14
N LYS A 97 2.51 -10.89 3.27
CA LYS A 97 1.99 -11.78 2.23
C LYS A 97 2.42 -11.24 0.87
N ALA A 98 3.02 -12.10 0.06
CA ALA A 98 3.43 -11.76 -1.30
C ALA A 98 2.27 -11.96 -2.29
N TYR A 99 2.12 -11.00 -3.20
CA TYR A 99 1.07 -10.95 -4.21
C TYR A 99 1.64 -10.60 -5.57
N SER A 100 0.98 -11.09 -6.61
CA SER A 100 1.11 -10.57 -7.98
C SER A 100 -0.20 -9.88 -8.35
N GLY A 101 -0.11 -8.72 -8.97
CA GLY A 101 -1.29 -7.94 -9.30
C GLY A 101 -1.20 -7.24 -10.63
N LYS A 102 -2.37 -6.75 -11.06
CA LYS A 102 -2.56 -6.07 -12.34
C LYS A 102 -3.37 -4.80 -12.15
N SER A 103 -3.11 -3.83 -13.01
CA SER A 103 -3.92 -2.62 -13.12
C SER A 103 -3.94 -2.11 -14.55
N PHE A 104 -5.10 -1.66 -15.00
CA PHE A 104 -5.22 -0.83 -16.19
C PHE A 104 -5.42 0.60 -15.71
N LEU A 105 -4.51 1.50 -16.08
CA LEU A 105 -4.63 2.93 -15.77
C LEU A 105 -5.22 3.66 -16.98
N LEU A 106 -6.27 4.42 -16.70
CA LEU A 106 -7.06 5.14 -17.67
C LEU A 106 -6.76 6.63 -17.56
N ALA A 107 -6.50 7.26 -18.70
CA ALA A 107 -6.54 8.71 -18.87
C ALA A 107 -7.77 9.04 -19.71
N ASN A 108 -8.61 9.97 -19.27
CA ASN A 108 -9.83 10.38 -20.00
C ASN A 108 -10.71 9.18 -20.44
N SER A 109 -10.91 8.21 -19.54
CA SER A 109 -11.67 6.96 -19.78
C SER A 109 -11.07 6.00 -20.83
N LYS A 110 -9.83 6.23 -21.29
CA LYS A 110 -9.10 5.32 -22.18
C LYS A 110 -7.95 4.66 -21.44
N ALA A 111 -7.83 3.34 -21.52
CA ALA A 111 -6.67 2.63 -20.99
C ALA A 111 -5.40 3.07 -21.73
N VAL A 112 -4.44 3.63 -21.00
CA VAL A 112 -3.16 4.13 -21.52
C VAL A 112 -1.96 3.38 -20.94
N LEU A 113 -2.12 2.74 -19.78
CA LEU A 113 -1.09 1.88 -19.19
C LEU A 113 -1.71 0.55 -18.75
N ASN A 114 -1.01 -0.54 -19.09
CA ASN A 114 -1.27 -1.86 -18.56
C ASN A 114 -0.11 -2.26 -17.63
N CYS A 115 -0.40 -2.41 -16.36
CA CYS A 115 0.58 -2.59 -15.29
C CYS A 115 0.53 -3.98 -14.71
N ASP A 116 1.71 -4.58 -14.56
CA ASP A 116 1.97 -5.80 -13.85
C ASP A 116 2.88 -5.49 -12.66
N PHE A 117 2.53 -5.94 -11.46
CA PHE A 117 3.31 -5.66 -10.25
C PHE A 117 3.42 -6.86 -9.33
N LYS A 118 4.50 -6.89 -8.55
CA LYS A 118 4.74 -7.83 -7.45
C LYS A 118 4.88 -7.03 -6.17
N VAL A 119 4.00 -7.29 -5.22
CA VAL A 119 3.94 -6.52 -3.98
C VAL A 119 3.82 -7.42 -2.78
N ASN A 120 4.26 -6.91 -1.65
CA ASN A 120 3.97 -7.45 -0.34
C ASN A 120 2.92 -6.55 0.30
N ILE A 121 1.88 -7.17 0.85
CA ILE A 121 0.99 -6.50 1.79
C ILE A 121 1.50 -6.85 3.18
N GLU A 122 1.90 -5.83 3.93
CA GLU A 122 2.40 -5.92 5.30
C GLU A 122 1.41 -5.26 6.24
N GLY A 123 0.98 -5.96 7.28
CA GLY A 123 0.02 -5.43 8.26
C GLY A 123 0.54 -5.49 9.68
N ASP A 124 0.25 -4.46 10.47
CA ASP A 124 0.62 -4.33 11.90
C ASP A 124 -0.46 -4.95 12.84
N GLY A 125 -1.38 -5.79 12.32
CA GLY A 125 -2.44 -6.46 13.08
C GLY A 125 -3.86 -5.90 12.87
N ILE A 126 -4.82 -6.38 13.67
CA ILE A 126 -6.29 -6.28 13.42
C ILE A 126 -6.82 -4.83 13.29
N LEU A 127 -6.15 -3.85 13.90
CA LEU A 127 -6.48 -2.42 13.80
C LEU A 127 -5.25 -1.57 13.42
N GLY A 128 -4.19 -2.24 12.94
CA GLY A 128 -2.93 -1.62 12.57
C GLY A 128 -2.96 -1.02 11.17
N SER A 129 -1.84 -0.44 10.77
CA SER A 129 -1.64 0.01 9.40
C SER A 129 -1.41 -1.17 8.46
N VAL A 130 -1.79 -1.00 7.19
CA VAL A 130 -1.52 -1.97 6.13
C VAL A 130 -0.80 -1.28 4.99
N PHE A 131 0.41 -1.74 4.70
CA PHE A 131 1.30 -1.16 3.71
C PHE A 131 1.44 -2.06 2.49
N VAL A 132 1.36 -1.45 1.31
CA VAL A 132 1.68 -2.11 0.03
C VAL A 132 3.10 -1.73 -0.37
N ILE A 133 3.99 -2.72 -0.49
CA ILE A 133 5.41 -2.50 -0.78
C ILE A 133 5.86 -3.40 -1.92
N GLY A 134 6.45 -2.84 -2.96
CA GLY A 134 6.97 -3.60 -4.08
C GLY A 134 7.13 -2.76 -5.34
N ASP A 135 7.19 -3.43 -6.47
CA ASP A 135 7.48 -2.82 -7.75
C ASP A 135 6.71 -3.51 -8.88
N GLY A 136 6.67 -2.83 -10.02
CA GLY A 136 6.04 -3.32 -11.22
C GLY A 136 6.44 -2.55 -12.44
N LEU A 137 5.89 -2.99 -13.56
CA LEU A 137 6.10 -2.40 -14.87
C LEU A 137 4.78 -2.17 -15.54
N CYS A 138 4.56 -0.94 -15.98
CA CYS A 138 3.48 -0.57 -16.85
C CYS A 138 3.98 -0.52 -18.30
N THR A 139 3.16 -0.97 -19.24
CA THR A 139 3.41 -0.84 -20.67
C THR A 139 2.37 0.08 -21.27
N ASP A 140 2.81 1.09 -22.02
CA ASP A 140 1.91 1.98 -22.76
C ASP A 140 1.56 1.45 -24.16
N ASP A 141 0.81 2.23 -24.92
CA ASP A 141 0.44 1.93 -26.30
C ASP A 141 1.65 1.90 -27.27
N GLN A 142 2.69 2.66 -26.96
CA GLN A 142 3.97 2.69 -27.67
C GLN A 142 4.94 1.57 -27.25
N LYS A 143 4.50 0.63 -26.40
CA LYS A 143 5.34 -0.46 -25.84
C LYS A 143 6.53 0.04 -25.01
N ARG A 144 6.45 1.25 -24.47
CA ARG A 144 7.43 1.77 -23.53
C ARG A 144 7.14 1.21 -22.14
N SER A 145 8.22 0.89 -21.46
CA SER A 145 8.21 0.37 -20.09
C SER A 145 8.27 1.53 -19.09
N ILE A 146 7.22 1.66 -18.28
CA ILE A 146 7.04 2.72 -17.29
C ILE A 146 7.05 2.08 -15.90
N PRO A 147 8.12 2.24 -15.10
CA PRO A 147 8.19 1.64 -13.77
C PRO A 147 7.12 2.20 -12.83
N ILE A 148 6.57 1.32 -12.00
CA ILE A 148 5.69 1.69 -10.87
C ILE A 148 6.24 1.08 -9.58
N GLN A 149 6.24 1.83 -8.49
CA GLN A 149 6.75 1.38 -7.19
C GLN A 149 5.77 1.72 -6.08
N PHE A 150 5.69 0.83 -5.08
CA PHE A 150 4.82 0.90 -3.92
C PHE A 150 5.71 0.90 -2.67
N PHE A 151 5.45 1.80 -1.73
CA PHE A 151 6.33 1.97 -0.58
C PHE A 151 5.56 2.39 0.67
N LYS A 152 6.17 2.12 1.83
CA LYS A 152 5.68 2.56 3.14
C LYS A 152 5.87 4.08 3.26
N SER A 153 4.76 4.80 3.45
CA SER A 153 4.70 6.24 3.67
C SER A 153 4.26 6.57 5.08
#